data_AF-A0A7K1ABE2-F1
#
_entry.id   AF-A0A7K1ABE2-F1
#
_cell.length_a   1.000
_cell.length_b   1.000
_cell.length_c   1.000
_cell.angle_alpha   90.00
_cell.angle_beta   90.00
_cell.angle_gamma   90.00
#
_symmetry.space_group_name_H-M   'P 1'
#
loop_
_entity.id
_entity.type
_entity.pdbx_description
1 polymer ?
#
loop_
_entity_poly.entity_id
_entity_poly.type
_entity_poly.pdbx_seq_one_letter_code
_entity_poly.pdbx_strand_id
1 'polypeptide(L)' 'MPSGFAVVEKTFAELREALKTGEVTSVELVKLYLDRIETYDANGIKLNSIVELNQNAIAEAEKSDKRRASGKTLGTLDG' A
#
# COMPACT_ATOMS: atom_id res chain seq x y z
N MET A 1 19.53 -9.81 -1.64
CA MET A 1 18.47 -9.27 -0.74
C MET A 1 17.55 -8.45 -1.63
N PRO A 2 16.23 -8.70 -1.73
CA PRO A 2 15.43 -7.81 -2.55
C PRO A 2 15.43 -6.46 -1.85
N SER A 3 15.91 -5.46 -2.56
CA SER A 3 15.87 -4.04 -2.20
C SER A 3 14.41 -3.56 -2.28
N GLY A 4 13.58 -4.05 -1.36
CA GLY A 4 12.15 -3.78 -1.30
C GLY A 4 11.81 -2.88 -0.12
N PHE A 5 10.94 -1.91 -0.34
CA PHE A 5 10.37 -1.06 0.69
C PHE A 5 9.68 -1.91 1.77
N ALA A 6 10.05 -1.73 3.04
CA ALA A 6 9.45 -2.47 4.16
C ALA A 6 8.24 -1.72 4.74
N VAL A 7 7.07 -2.36 4.74
CA VAL A 7 5.82 -1.77 5.27
C VAL A 7 5.60 -1.99 6.78
N VAL A 8 6.36 -2.92 7.37
CA VAL A 8 6.16 -3.36 8.76
C VAL A 8 6.75 -2.34 9.73
N GLU A 9 6.04 -2.05 10.82
CA GLU A 9 6.39 -1.04 11.84
C GLU A 9 6.57 0.40 11.32
N LYS A 10 6.24 0.69 10.05
CA LYS A 10 6.22 2.08 9.57
C LYS A 10 5.01 2.82 10.10
N THR A 11 5.27 3.96 10.72
CA THR A 11 4.25 4.92 11.12
C THR A 11 3.61 5.55 9.89
N PHE A 12 2.42 6.12 10.10
CA PHE A 12 1.75 6.92 9.07
C PHE A 12 2.64 8.05 8.52
N ALA A 13 3.42 8.72 9.38
CA ALA A 13 4.31 9.80 8.95
C ALA A 13 5.40 9.30 8.00
N GLU A 14 5.98 8.13 8.27
CA GLU A 14 7.01 7.51 7.43
C GLU A 14 6.45 7.04 6.10
N LEU A 15 5.26 6.40 6.09
CA LEU A 15 4.60 5.99 4.85
C LEU A 15 4.26 7.20 3.98
N ARG A 16 3.76 8.29 4.60
CA ARG A 16 3.45 9.52 3.88
C ARG A 16 4.70 10.17 3.29
N GLU A 17 5.80 10.22 4.04
CA GLU A 17 7.04 10.77 3.49
C GLU A 17 7.57 9.90 2.36
N ALA A 18 7.52 8.57 2.47
CA ALA A 18 7.91 7.67 1.39
C ALA A 18 7.09 7.86 0.11
N LEU A 19 5.76 8.04 0.23
CA LEU A 19 4.89 8.38 -0.90
C LEU A 19 5.22 9.76 -1.49
N LYS A 20 5.58 10.72 -0.63
CA LYS A 20 5.92 12.09 -1.05
C LYS A 20 7.28 12.17 -1.75
N THR A 21 8.26 11.42 -1.29
CA THR A 21 9.61 11.37 -1.88
C THR A 21 9.67 10.44 -3.10
N GLY A 22 8.65 9.61 -3.31
CA GLY A 22 8.64 8.61 -4.37
C GLY A 22 9.49 7.38 -4.05
N GLU A 23 9.84 7.16 -2.78
CA GLU A 23 10.48 5.94 -2.29
C GLU A 23 9.56 4.71 -2.51
N VAL A 24 8.24 4.94 -2.47
CA VAL A 24 7.21 3.94 -2.79
C VAL A 24 6.03 4.64 -3.46
N THR A 25 5.31 3.92 -4.32
CA THR A 25 4.02 4.33 -4.89
C THR A 25 2.84 3.72 -4.12
N SER A 26 1.64 4.31 -4.25
CA SER A 26 0.41 3.72 -3.68
C SER A 26 0.19 2.31 -4.21
N VAL A 27 0.43 2.06 -5.51
CA VAL A 27 0.29 0.71 -6.10
C VAL A 27 1.26 -0.28 -5.47
N GLU A 28 2.52 0.09 -5.28
CA GLU A 28 3.51 -0.77 -4.62
C GLU A 28 3.13 -1.03 -3.16
N LEU A 29 2.69 0.00 -2.44
CA LEU A 29 2.27 -0.12 -1.05
C LEU A 29 1.08 -1.09 -0.90
N VAL A 30 0.07 -0.97 -1.77
CA VAL A 30 -1.08 -1.89 -1.79
C VAL A 30 -0.64 -3.32 -2.12
N LYS A 31 0.24 -3.52 -3.10
CA LYS A 31 0.77 -4.85 -3.44
C LYS A 31 1.50 -5.48 -2.26
N LEU A 32 2.36 -4.72 -1.57
CA LEU A 32 3.07 -5.21 -0.39
C LEU A 32 2.12 -5.67 0.72
N TYR A 33 0.99 -4.98 0.92
CA TYR A 33 -0.02 -5.43 1.87
C TYR A 33 -0.83 -6.63 1.37
N LEU A 34 -1.18 -6.69 0.09
CA LEU A 34 -1.86 -7.86 -0.50
C LEU A 34 -1.00 -9.12 -0.38
N ASP A 35 0.31 -9.04 -0.63
CA ASP A 35 1.24 -10.16 -0.47
C ASP A 35 1.29 -10.66 0.98
N ARG A 36 1.23 -9.72 1.95
CA ARG A 36 1.15 -10.07 3.38
C ARG A 36 -0.16 -10.74 3.74
N ILE A 37 -1.28 -10.24 3.21
CA ILE A 37 -2.60 -10.83 3.41
C ILE A 37 -2.61 -12.26 2.85
N GLU A 38 -2.10 -12.47 1.64
CA GLU A 38 -1.97 -13.79 1.05
C GLU A 38 -1.12 -14.72 1.92
N THR A 39 0.00 -14.22 2.45
CA THR A 39 0.96 -15.02 3.23
C THR A 39 0.47 -15.40 4.62
N TYR A 40 -0.18 -14.48 5.33
CA TYR A 40 -0.51 -14.64 6.75
C TYR A 40 -2.01 -14.84 7.03
N ASP A 41 -2.88 -14.27 6.20
CA ASP A 41 -4.32 -14.31 6.44
C ASP A 41 -4.99 -15.50 5.75
N ALA A 42 -4.75 -15.65 4.44
CA ALA A 42 -5.35 -16.71 3.63
C ALA A 42 -4.51 -18.00 3.66
N ASN A 43 -3.18 -17.88 3.68
CA ASN A 43 -2.24 -18.99 3.76
C ASN A 43 -1.42 -18.95 5.05
N GLY A 44 -0.45 -19.85 5.17
CA GLY A 44 0.47 -19.89 6.31
C GLY A 44 -0.25 -20.15 7.64
N ILE A 45 -0.15 -19.18 8.56
CA ILE A 45 -0.75 -19.25 9.91
C ILE A 45 -2.27 -19.05 9.92
N LYS A 46 -2.86 -18.62 8.80
CA LYS A 46 -4.30 -18.48 8.59
C LYS A 46 -5.01 -17.66 9.67
N LEU A 47 -4.64 -16.39 9.77
CA LEU A 47 -5.27 -15.46 10.72
C LEU A 47 -6.77 -15.30 10.48
N ASN A 48 -7.24 -15.48 9.23
CA ASN A 48 -8.65 -15.40 8.84
C ASN A 48 -9.32 -14.09 9.34
N SER A 49 -8.61 -12.98 9.17
CA SER A 49 -9.01 -11.64 9.60
C SER A 49 -9.67 -10.83 8.47
N ILE A 50 -9.49 -11.24 7.21
CA ILE A 50 -10.06 -10.55 6.04
C ILE A 50 -11.09 -11.45 5.37
N VAL A 51 -12.35 -11.01 5.38
CA VAL A 51 -13.46 -11.73 4.77
C VAL A 51 -13.48 -11.58 3.25
N GLU A 52 -13.21 -10.38 2.75
CA GLU A 52 -13.25 -10.05 1.33
C GLU A 52 -12.21 -8.99 0.98
N LEU A 53 -11.57 -9.14 -0.17
CA LEU A 53 -10.64 -8.17 -0.74
C LEU A 53 -11.36 -7.24 -1.72
N ASN A 54 -11.07 -5.93 -1.65
CA ASN A 54 -11.54 -4.99 -2.66
C ASN A 54 -10.86 -5.28 -4.02
N GLN A 55 -11.64 -5.74 -5.00
CA GLN A 55 -11.16 -6.03 -6.36
C GLN A 55 -10.65 -4.78 -7.10
N ASN A 56 -11.03 -3.58 -6.65
CA ASN A 56 -10.60 -2.31 -7.23
C ASN A 56 -9.38 -1.69 -6.55
N ALA A 57 -8.81 -2.31 -5.51
CA ALA A 57 -7.76 -1.71 -4.68
C ALA A 57 -6.56 -1.21 -5.50
N ILE A 58 -6.09 -2.00 -6.48
CA ILE A 58 -5.00 -1.60 -7.37
C ILE A 58 -5.39 -0.41 -8.26
N ALA A 59 -6.60 -0.44 -8.84
CA ALA A 59 -7.07 0.65 -9.70
C ALA A 59 -7.29 1.96 -8.92
N GLU A 60 -7.68 1.89 -7.66
CA GLU A 60 -7.79 3.05 -6.77
C GLU A 60 -6.42 3.61 -6.39
N ALA A 61 -5.46 2.75 -6.09
CA ALA A 61 -4.07 3.13 -5.83
C ALA A 61 -3.43 3.83 -7.05
N GLU A 62 -3.64 3.31 -8.26
CA GLU A 62 -3.17 3.96 -9.49
C GLU A 62 -3.76 5.37 -9.67
N LYS A 63 -5.03 5.56 -9.30
CA LYS A 63 -5.66 6.89 -9.33
C LYS A 63 -5.01 7.82 -8.30
N SER A 64 -4.64 7.31 -7.12
CA SER A 64 -3.90 8.09 -6.11
C SER A 64 -2.52 8.49 -6.62
N ASP A 65 -1.76 7.57 -7.22
CA ASP A 65 -0.46 7.87 -7.82
C ASP A 65 -0.56 8.93 -8.93
N LYS A 66 -1.58 8.84 -9.80
CA LYS A 66 -1.86 9.86 -10.82
C LYS A 66 -2.19 11.24 -10.22
N ARG A 67 -2.97 11.27 -9.14
CA ARG A 67 -3.27 12.53 -8.42
C ARG A 67 -2.02 13.11 -7.79
N ARG A 68 -1.18 12.29 -7.17
CA ARG A 68 0.09 12.71 -6.56
C ARG A 68 1.06 13.26 -7.59
N ALA A 69 1.25 12.56 -8.70
CA ALA A 69 2.09 13.00 -9.81
C ALA A 69 1.61 14.32 -10.45
N SER A 70 0.31 14.60 -10.42
CA SER A 70 -0.27 15.85 -10.93
C SER A 70 -0.41 16.96 -9.88
N GLY A 71 0.06 16.75 -8.65
CA GLY A 71 -0.04 17.73 -7.56
C GLY A 71 -1.48 17.96 -7.06
N LYS A 72 -2.41 17.04 -7.37
CA LYS A 72 -3.85 17.13 -7.05
C LYS A 72 -4.25 16.12 -5.96
N THR A 73 -3.41 15.96 -4.95
CA THR A 73 -3.69 15.02 -3.84
C THR A 73 -4.95 15.42 -3.07
N LEU A 74 -5.76 14.44 -2.67
CA LEU A 74 -7.01 14.65 -1.91
C LEU A 74 -6.80 14.99 -0.42
N GLY A 75 -5.56 14.93 0.08
CA GLY A 75 -5.22 15.26 1.45
C GLY A 75 -4.15 14.33 2.02
N THR A 76 -4.05 14.31 3.35
CA THR A 76 -3.02 13.53 4.06
C THR A 76 -3.21 12.02 3.92
N LEU A 77 -4.43 11.58 3.61
CA LEU A 77 -4.81 10.17 3.40
C LEU A 77 -5.02 9.83 1.92
N ASP A 78 -4.54 10.65 0.98
CA ASP A 78 -4.53 10.26 -0.44
C ASP A 78 -3.37 9.29 -0.69
N GLY A 79 -3.65 8.01 -0.51
CA GLY A 79 -2.67 6.94 -0.57
C GLY A 79 -3.35 5.59 -0.66
#